data_AF-A0A9N8VGS3-F1
#
_entry.id   AF-A0A9N8VGS3-F1
#
_cell.length_a   1.000
_cell.length_b   1.000
_cell.length_c   1.000
_cell.angle_alpha   90.00
_cell.angle_beta   90.00
_cell.angle_gamma   90.00
#
_symmetry.space_group_name_H-M   'P 1'
#
loop_
_entity.id
_entity.type
_entity.pdbx_description
1 polymer ?
#
loop_
_entity_poly.entity_id
_entity_poly.type
_entity_poly.pdbx_seq_one_letter_code
_entity_poly.pdbx_strand_id
1 'polypeptide(L)' 'MYTKDPFFAVKEEVEQNFANATTIFQSWSRIYNTVASRNNEELQRTEEELTGMLQNVGMDLDDLEETINIL' A
#
# COMPACT_ATOMS: atom_id res chain seq x y z
N MET A 1 -26.12 9.62 15.39
CA MET A 1 -24.75 9.10 15.30
C MET A 1 -24.21 9.67 14.00
N TYR A 2 -23.43 10.77 14.07
CA TYR A 2 -22.86 11.36 12.85
C TYR A 2 -21.82 10.38 12.32
N THR A 3 -22.08 9.80 11.15
CA THR A 3 -21.09 9.09 10.36
C THR A 3 -19.87 10.00 10.21
N LYS A 4 -18.68 9.47 10.48
CA LYS A 4 -17.41 10.17 10.25
C LYS A 4 -17.47 10.82 8.87
N ASP A 5 -17.02 12.07 8.77
CA ASP A 5 -16.96 12.76 7.49
C ASP A 5 -16.28 11.85 6.46
N PRO A 6 -16.89 11.60 5.29
CA PRO A 6 -16.34 10.69 4.29
C PRO A 6 -14.89 11.00 3.95
N PHE A 7 -14.49 12.28 3.93
CA PHE A 7 -13.09 12.67 3.69
C PHE A 7 -12.15 12.12 4.77
N PHE A 8 -12.51 12.23 6.05
CA PHE A 8 -11.66 11.73 7.14
C PHE A 8 -11.59 10.20 7.18
N ALA A 9 -12.67 9.51 6.80
CA ALA A 9 -12.65 8.05 6.71
C ALA A 9 -11.69 7.56 5.62
N VAL A 10 -11.75 8.14 4.43
CA VAL A 10 -10.90 7.73 3.30
C VAL A 10 -9.45 8.18 3.51
N LYS A 11 -9.23 9.33 4.15
CA LYS A 11 -7.89 9.74 4.60
C LYS A 11 -7.24 8.71 5.54
N GLU A 12 -7.97 8.23 6.55
CA GLU A 12 -7.45 7.23 7.48
C GLU A 12 -7.12 5.90 6.78
N GLU A 13 -7.93 5.50 5.81
CA GLU A 13 -7.72 4.30 5.01
C GLU A 13 -6.43 4.39 4.16
N VAL A 14 -6.18 5.53 3.51
CA VAL A 14 -4.93 5.79 2.80
C VAL A 14 -3.72 5.77 3.73
N GLU A 15 -3.80 6.43 4.89
CA GLU A 15 -2.71 6.45 5.87
C GLU A 15 -2.39 5.02 6.35
N GLN A 16 -3.41 4.18 6.54
CA GLN A 16 -3.25 2.79 6.94
C GLN A 16 -2.68 1.91 5.82
N ASN A 17 -3.15 2.07 4.58
CA ASN A 17 -2.61 1.36 3.42
C ASN A 17 -1.13 1.71 3.17
N PHE A 18 -0.75 2.98 3.35
CA PHE A 18 0.64 3.42 3.25
C PHE A 18 1.53 2.83 4.36
N ALA A 19 1.04 2.76 5.59
CA ALA A 19 1.77 2.13 6.70
C ALA A 19 2.01 0.64 6.46
N ASN A 20 1.00 -0.06 5.90
CA ASN A 20 1.11 -1.46 5.53
C ASN A 20 2.15 -1.66 4.40
N ALA A 21 2.09 -0.85 3.34
CA ALA A 21 3.05 -0.90 2.24
C ALA A 21 4.49 -0.67 2.72
N THR A 22 4.68 0.26 3.66
CA THR A 22 5.98 0.52 4.30
C THR A 22 6.50 -0.72 5.04
N THR A 23 5.63 -1.42 5.77
CA THR A 23 5.99 -2.64 6.49
C THR A 23 6.40 -3.77 5.54
N ILE A 24 5.64 -3.96 4.45
CA ILE A 24 5.98 -4.97 3.42
C ILE A 24 7.31 -4.61 2.74
N PHE A 25 7.53 -3.34 2.40
CA PHE A 25 8.78 -2.87 1.81
C PHE A 25 9.99 -3.14 2.72
N GLN A 26 9.85 -2.92 4.04
CA GLN A 26 10.90 -3.25 5.00
C GLN A 26 11.20 -4.76 5.03
N SER A 27 10.15 -5.60 4.98
CA SER A 27 10.31 -7.06 4.91
C SER A 27 11.01 -7.49 3.61
N TRP A 28 10.56 -7.00 2.46
CA TRP A 28 11.18 -7.25 1.15
C TRP A 28 12.65 -6.82 1.15
N SER A 29 12.95 -5.61 1.64
CA SER A 29 14.33 -5.09 1.70
C SER A 29 15.22 -5.96 2.59
N ARG A 30 14.70 -6.42 3.73
CA ARG A 30 15.43 -7.37 4.59
C ARG A 30 15.75 -8.66 3.82
N ILE A 31 14.76 -9.28 3.18
CA ILE A 31 14.93 -10.53 2.42
C ILE A 31 15.93 -10.32 1.29
N TYR A 32 15.77 -9.24 0.51
CA TYR A 32 16.64 -8.86 -0.60
C TYR A 32 18.12 -8.77 -0.20
N ASN A 33 18.38 -8.31 1.03
CA ASN A 33 19.74 -8.18 1.57
C ASN A 33 20.27 -9.46 2.22
N THR A 34 19.42 -10.44 2.54
CA THR A 34 19.82 -11.70 3.19
C THR A 34 19.89 -12.90 2.24
N VAL A 35 19.12 -12.90 1.15
CA VAL A 35 19.09 -14.05 0.23
C VAL A 35 20.32 -14.07 -0.67
N ALA A 36 20.89 -15.26 -0.86
CA ALA A 36 22.04 -15.46 -1.75
C ALA A 36 21.68 -15.36 -3.24
N SER A 37 20.39 -15.46 -3.59
CA SER A 37 19.90 -15.45 -4.97
C SER A 37 18.63 -14.62 -5.11
N ARG A 38 18.54 -13.87 -6.22
CA ARG A 38 17.33 -13.13 -6.62
C ARG A 38 16.16 -14.02 -7.03
N ASN A 39 16.43 -15.31 -7.29
CA ASN A 39 15.40 -16.31 -7.60
C ASN A 39 14.81 -16.97 -6.34
N ASN A 40 15.04 -16.39 -5.16
CA ASN A 40 14.42 -16.89 -3.94
C ASN A 40 12.90 -16.67 -4.00
N GLU A 41 12.13 -17.74 -3.80
CA GLU A 41 10.67 -17.72 -3.92
C GLU A 41 10.00 -16.74 -2.94
N GLU A 42 10.52 -16.62 -1.71
CA GLU A 42 10.01 -15.69 -0.70
C GLU A 42 10.26 -14.23 -1.12
N LEU A 43 11.44 -13.94 -1.70
CA LEU A 43 11.75 -12.62 -2.26
C LEU A 43 10.78 -12.25 -3.38
N GLN A 44 10.56 -13.15 -4.34
CA GLN A 44 9.68 -12.91 -5.49
C GLN A 44 8.22 -12.73 -5.06
N ARG A 45 7.74 -13.58 -4.15
CA ARG A 45 6.40 -13.44 -3.58
C ARG A 45 6.22 -12.10 -2.86
N THR A 46 7.19 -11.70 -2.05
CA THR A 46 7.11 -10.43 -1.31
C THR A 46 7.17 -9.23 -2.27
N GLU A 47 7.86 -9.36 -3.40
CA GLU A 47 7.91 -8.35 -4.46
C GLU A 47 6.56 -8.20 -5.19
N GLU A 48 5.91 -9.32 -5.52
CA GLU A 48 4.57 -9.33 -6.11
C GLU A 48 3.53 -8.74 -5.15
N GLU A 49 3.56 -9.15 -3.87
CA GLU A 49 2.65 -8.63 -2.84
C GLU A 49 2.83 -7.12 -2.63
N LEU A 50 4.08 -6.63 -2.59
CA LEU A 50 4.36 -5.20 -2.46
C LEU A 50 3.87 -4.41 -3.68
N THR A 51 4.13 -4.92 -4.88
CA THR A 51 3.73 -4.25 -6.13
C THR A 51 2.20 -4.16 -6.23
N GLY A 52 1.50 -5.25 -5.90
CA GLY A 52 0.03 -5.25 -5.87
C GLY A 52 -0.54 -4.29 -4.82
N MET A 53 0.05 -4.24 -3.62
CA MET A 53 -0.39 -3.29 -2.59
C MET A 53 -0.18 -1.84 -3.02
N LEU A 54 0.97 -1.51 -3.63
CA LEU A 54 1.25 -0.16 -4.12
C LEU A 54 0.32 0.26 -5.26
N GLN A 55 -0.04 -0.67 -6.16
CA GLN A 55 -1.01 -0.42 -7.22
C GLN A 55 -2.40 -0.10 -6.65
N ASN A 56 -2.85 -0.87 -5.65
CA ASN A 56 -4.12 -0.61 -4.98
C ASN A 56 -4.13 0.75 -4.27
N VAL A 57 -3.05 1.08 -3.54
CA VAL A 57 -2.90 2.41 -2.91
C VAL A 57 -2.97 3.52 -3.97
N GLY A 58 -2.35 3.32 -5.14
CA GLY A 58 -2.42 4.28 -6.24
C GLY A 58 -3.85 4.50 -6.73
N MET A 59 -4.61 3.43 -6.96
CA MET A 59 -6.01 3.52 -7.36
C MET A 59 -6.88 4.20 -6.29
N ASP A 60 -6.70 3.86 -5.01
CA ASP A 60 -7.43 4.50 -3.90
C ASP A 60 -7.18 6.02 -3.85
N LEU A 61 -5.96 6.45 -4.17
CA LEU A 61 -5.59 7.87 -4.24
C LEU A 61 -6.20 8.58 -5.45
N ASP A 62 -6.24 7.92 -6.60
CA ASP A 62 -6.87 8.46 -7.81
C ASP A 62 -8.39 8.63 -7.58
N ASP A 63 -9.07 7.64 -6.99
CA ASP A 63 -10.49 7.70 -6.63
C ASP A 63 -10.81 8.82 -5.62
N LEU A 64 -9.89 9.04 -4.66
CA LEU A 64 -9.95 10.17 -3.72
C LEU A 64 -9.85 11.52 -4.42
N GLU A 65 -8.89 11.66 -5.34
CA GLU A 65 -8.70 12.89 -6.11
C GLU A 65 -9.94 13.18 -6.96
N GLU A 66 -10.52 12.18 -7.61
CA GLU A 66 -11.79 12.31 -8.34
C GLU A 66 -12.92 12.75 -7.39
N THR A 67 -13.05 12.13 -6.22
CA THR A 67 -14.11 12.47 -5.24
C THR A 67 -13.99 13.90 -4.72
N ILE A 68 -12.76 14.39 -4.48
CA ILE A 68 -12.51 15.77 -4.04
C ILE A 68 -12.79 16.78 -5.16
N ASN A 69 -12.45 16.46 -6.41
CA ASN A 69 -12.67 17.33 -7.56
C ASN A 69 -14.14 17.41 -8.01
N ILE A 70 -15.00 16.49 -7.56
CA ILE A 70 -16.44 16.48 -7.83
C ILE A 70 -17.23 17.35 -6.80
N LEU A 71 -16.63 17.67 -5.65
CA LEU A 71 -17.21 18.52 -4.59
C LEU A 71 -16.98 20.02 -4.82
#